data_AF-A0A3E0D758-F1
#
_entry.id   AF-A0A3E0D758-F1
#
_cell.length_a   1.000
_cell.length_b   1.000
_cell.length_c   1.000
_cell.angle_alpha   90.00
_cell.angle_beta   90.00
_cell.angle_gamma   90.00
#
_symmetry.space_group_name_H-M   'P 1'
#
loop_
_entity.id
_entity.type
_entity.pdbx_description
1 polymer ?
#
loop_
_entity_poly.entity_id
_entity_poly.type
_entity_poly.pdbx_seq_one_letter_code
_entity_poly.pdbx_strand_id
1 'polypeptide(L)'
;MKWTDHSEKTLLQRSFLFGITGIVLGVLSLLNTYFQVLEAPMGPLNGVALALQFVGLSLAVLVIRKRKLSPEMKEKAKKMILILSVGLLFFILTL
;
A
#
# COMPACT_ATOMS: atom_id res chain seq x y z
N MET A 1 -2.66 20.69 -9.59
CA MET A 1 -3.87 19.89 -9.28
C MET A 1 -3.67 19.14 -7.96
N LYS A 2 -4.56 19.31 -6.97
CA LYS A 2 -4.47 18.55 -5.70
C LYS A 2 -4.75 17.06 -5.99
N TRP A 3 -3.72 16.23 -5.93
CA TRP A 3 -3.80 14.77 -6.17
C TRP A 3 -4.80 14.04 -5.25
N THR A 4 -5.17 14.68 -4.14
CA THR A 4 -6.13 14.20 -3.14
C THR A 4 -7.57 14.61 -3.42
N ASP A 5 -7.81 15.51 -4.38
CA ASP A 5 -9.13 16.07 -4.69
C ASP A 5 -9.78 15.31 -5.84
N HIS A 6 -9.89 14.00 -5.66
CA HIS A 6 -10.51 13.08 -6.62
C HIS A 6 -11.69 12.36 -5.97
N SER A 7 -12.50 11.70 -6.79
CA SER A 7 -13.61 10.86 -6.31
C SER A 7 -13.10 9.80 -5.32
N GLU A 8 -13.94 9.45 -4.35
CA GLU A 8 -13.63 8.43 -3.34
C GLU A 8 -13.23 7.10 -3.97
N LYS A 9 -13.93 6.72 -5.05
CA LYS A 9 -13.65 5.51 -5.82
C LYS A 9 -12.25 5.54 -6.44
N THR A 10 -11.88 6.65 -7.07
CA THR A 10 -10.54 6.80 -7.69
C THR A 10 -9.44 6.79 -6.64
N LEU A 11 -9.65 7.47 -5.50
CA LEU A 11 -8.68 7.47 -4.41
C LEU A 11 -8.47 6.06 -3.84
N LEU A 12 -9.55 5.30 -3.65
CA LEU A 12 -9.46 3.93 -3.14
C LEU A 12 -8.84 2.95 -4.15
N GLN A 13 -9.10 3.13 -5.45
CA GLN A 13 -8.42 2.38 -6.52
C GLN A 13 -6.92 2.67 -6.56
N ARG A 14 -6.52 3.94 -6.43
CA ARG A 14 -5.11 4.33 -6.36
C ARG A 14 -4.46 3.78 -5.09
N SER A 15 -5.15 3.87 -3.95
CA SER A 15 -4.71 3.27 -2.70
C SER A 15 -4.40 1.78 -2.87
N PHE A 16 -5.30 1.04 -3.51
CA PHE A 16 -5.09 -0.37 -3.82
C PHE A 16 -3.89 -0.58 -4.73
N LEU A 17 -3.77 0.19 -5.82
CA LEU A 17 -2.68 0.06 -6.78
C LEU A 17 -1.31 0.29 -6.13
N PHE A 18 -1.17 1.36 -5.35
CA PHE A 18 0.06 1.65 -4.61
C PHE A 18 0.36 0.56 -3.57
N GLY A 19 -0.66 0.15 -2.82
CA GLY A 19 -0.53 -0.89 -1.82
C GLY A 19 -0.09 -2.24 -2.39
N ILE A 20 -0.77 -2.74 -3.42
CA ILE A 20 -0.44 -4.03 -4.02
C ILE A 20 0.91 -4.00 -4.74
N THR A 21 1.26 -2.88 -5.39
CA THR A 21 2.58 -2.73 -6.02
C THR A 21 3.67 -2.78 -4.95
N GLY A 22 3.49 -2.09 -3.83
CA GLY A 22 4.43 -2.15 -2.71
C GLY A 22 4.53 -3.55 -2.10
N ILE A 23 3.43 -4.29 -1.99
CA ILE A 23 3.44 -5.68 -1.51
C ILE A 23 4.24 -6.57 -2.47
N VAL A 24 3.95 -6.49 -3.77
CA VAL A 24 4.63 -7.31 -4.79
C VAL A 24 6.14 -7.02 -4.81
N LEU A 25 6.55 -5.76 -4.77
CA LEU A 25 7.97 -5.39 -4.72
C LEU A 25 8.64 -5.89 -3.44
N GLY A 26 7.96 -5.80 -2.29
CA GLY A 26 8.47 -6.33 -1.02
C GLY A 26 8.63 -7.86 -1.06
N VAL A 27 7.67 -8.59 -1.62
CA VAL A 27 7.78 -10.04 -1.80
C VAL A 27 8.93 -10.41 -2.74
N LEU A 28 9.06 -9.71 -3.88
CA LEU A 28 10.14 -9.97 -4.83
C LEU A 28 11.52 -9.74 -4.19
N SER A 29 11.64 -8.68 -3.39
CA SER A 29 12.86 -8.38 -2.65
C SER A 29 13.20 -9.47 -1.63
N LEU A 30 12.20 -9.96 -0.89
CA LEU A 30 12.36 -11.03 0.10
C LEU A 30 12.73 -12.36 -0.57
N LEU A 31 12.07 -12.71 -1.68
CA LEU A 31 12.41 -13.88 -2.48
C LEU A 31 13.84 -13.79 -3.01
N ASN A 32 14.24 -12.63 -3.54
CA ASN A 32 15.61 -12.47 -4.04
C ASN A 32 16.65 -12.54 -2.92
N THR A 33 16.32 -12.05 -1.72
CA THR A 33 17.20 -12.16 -0.54
C THR A 33 17.40 -13.63 -0.13
N TYR A 34 16.36 -14.46 -0.25
CA TYR A 34 16.44 -15.88 0.10
C TYR A 34 17.11 -16.74 -0.99
N PHE A 35 16.73 -16.57 -2.25
CA PHE A 35 17.20 -17.40 -3.37
C PHE A 35 18.49 -16.87 -4.04
N GLN A 36 18.89 -15.62 -3.75
CA GLN A 36 20.06 -14.95 -4.32
C GLN A 36 20.11 -14.99 -5.87
N VAL A 37 18.94 -14.91 -6.53
CA VAL A 37 18.82 -14.98 -7.99
C VAL A 37 19.47 -13.78 -8.69
N LEU A 38 19.46 -12.62 -8.03
CA LEU A 38 20.02 -11.37 -8.53
C LEU A 38 20.95 -10.75 -7.48
N GLU A 39 22.21 -10.51 -7.85
CA GLU A 39 23.17 -9.74 -7.06
C GLU A 39 22.89 -8.24 -7.19
N ALA A 40 21.82 -7.76 -6.55
CA ALA A 40 21.49 -6.34 -6.51
C ALA A 40 21.19 -5.88 -5.08
N PRO A 41 21.50 -4.61 -4.74
CA PRO A 41 21.17 -4.07 -3.43
C PRO A 41 19.64 -4.00 -3.29
N MET A 42 19.09 -4.89 -2.45
CA MET A 42 17.65 -4.97 -2.18
C MET A 42 17.13 -3.86 -1.25
N GLY A 43 18.03 -3.16 -0.55
CA GLY A 43 17.68 -2.07 0.38
C GLY A 43 16.82 -0.95 -0.24
N PRO A 44 17.22 -0.37 -1.39
CA PRO A 44 16.39 0.61 -2.10
C PRO A 44 15.02 0.06 -2.52
N LEU A 45 14.96 -1.21 -2.95
CA LEU A 45 13.71 -1.86 -3.35
C LEU A 45 12.75 -2.01 -2.16
N ASN A 46 13.28 -2.41 -1.00
CA ASN A 46 12.55 -2.45 0.28
C ASN A 46 12.01 -1.08 0.66
N GLY A 47 12.84 -0.03 0.57
CA GLY A 47 12.43 1.34 0.85
C GLY A 47 11.27 1.80 -0.04
N VAL A 48 11.36 1.53 -1.35
CA VAL A 48 10.29 1.85 -2.31
C VAL A 48 9.02 1.04 -2.03
N ALA A 49 9.16 -0.25 -1.73
CA ALA A 49 8.04 -1.13 -1.38
C ALA A 49 7.27 -0.59 -0.16
N LEU A 50 7.98 -0.23 0.91
CA LEU A 50 7.39 0.35 2.12
C LEU A 50 6.76 1.72 1.83
N ALA A 51 7.45 2.60 1.09
CA ALA A 51 6.93 3.92 0.74
C ALA A 51 5.60 3.83 -0.04
N LEU A 52 5.51 2.91 -1.01
CA LEU A 52 4.29 2.67 -1.77
C LEU A 52 3.15 2.17 -0.88
N GLN A 53 3.43 1.29 0.09
CA GLN A 53 2.43 0.84 1.05
C GLN A 53 1.97 1.97 1.98
N PHE A 54 2.88 2.83 2.46
CA PHE A 54 2.51 4.02 3.25
C PHE A 54 1.64 4.99 2.46
N VAL A 55 1.95 5.22 1.17
CA VAL A 55 1.11 6.04 0.28
C VAL A 55 -0.26 5.39 0.09
N GLY A 56 -0.31 4.09 -0.18
CA GLY A 56 -1.54 3.32 -0.30
C GLY A 56 -2.42 3.44 0.94
N LEU A 57 -1.84 3.21 2.12
CA LEU A 57 -2.53 3.30 3.41
C LEU A 57 -3.04 4.71 3.68
N SER A 58 -2.21 5.72 3.43
CA SER A 58 -2.57 7.14 3.62
C SER A 58 -3.76 7.54 2.77
N LEU A 59 -3.84 7.08 1.52
CA LEU A 59 -4.97 7.32 0.63
C LEU A 59 -6.26 6.64 1.13
N ALA A 60 -6.18 5.41 1.65
CA ALA A 60 -7.35 4.74 2.23
C ALA A 60 -7.85 5.47 3.49
N VAL A 61 -6.94 5.94 4.35
CA VAL A 61 -7.26 6.76 5.53
C VAL A 61 -7.86 8.11 5.13
N LEU A 62 -7.40 8.74 4.06
CA LEU A 62 -8.02 9.96 3.54
C LEU A 62 -9.46 9.71 3.08
N VAL A 63 -9.72 8.58 2.42
CA VAL A 63 -11.08 8.20 1.99
C VAL A 63 -11.99 7.99 3.20
N ILE A 64 -11.58 7.25 4.24
CA ILE A 64 -12.45 7.00 5.40
C ILE A 64 -12.73 8.25 6.24
N ARG A 65 -11.86 9.27 6.18
CA ARG A 65 -12.02 10.54 6.89
C ARG A 65 -12.96 11.52 6.19
N LYS A 66 -13.40 11.26 4.96
CA LYS A 66 -14.38 12.12 4.27
C LYS A 66 -15.76 12.01 4.95
N ARG A 67 -16.41 13.16 5.17
CA ARG A 67 -17.66 13.27 5.95
C ARG A 67 -18.88 12.61 5.31
N LYS A 68 -18.95 12.57 3.97
CA LYS A 68 -20.09 12.04 3.21
C LYS A 68 -19.68 10.80 2.42
N LEU A 69 -19.55 9.66 3.08
CA LEU A 69 -19.28 8.36 2.43
C LEU A 69 -20.53 7.48 2.40
N SER A 70 -20.74 6.76 1.30
CA SER A 70 -21.71 5.68 1.30
C SER A 70 -21.27 4.54 2.25
N PRO A 71 -22.21 3.77 2.82
CA PRO A 71 -21.87 2.65 3.71
C PRO A 71 -20.96 1.62 3.02
N GLU A 72 -21.22 1.35 1.74
CA GLU A 72 -20.42 0.42 0.93
C GLU A 72 -18.98 0.90 0.76
N MET A 73 -18.77 2.18 0.46
CA MET A 73 -17.43 2.76 0.31
C MET A 73 -16.67 2.77 1.63
N LYS A 74 -17.37 3.00 2.74
CA LYS A 74 -16.77 2.99 4.08
C LYS A 74 -16.25 1.60 4.43
N GLU A 75 -17.01 0.57 4.09
CA GLU A 75 -16.61 -0.82 4.34
C GLU A 75 -15.41 -1.23 3.47
N LYS A 76 -15.41 -0.85 2.18
CA LYS A 76 -14.26 -1.08 1.30
C LYS A 76 -13.00 -0.37 1.81
N ALA A 77 -13.13 0.87 2.28
CA ALA A 77 -12.00 1.63 2.84
C ALA A 77 -11.44 0.95 4.11
N LYS A 78 -12.29 0.47 5.03
CA LYS A 78 -11.85 -0.29 6.21
C LYS A 78 -11.09 -1.56 5.85
N LYS A 79 -11.63 -2.36 4.93
CA LYS A 79 -10.98 -3.59 4.46
C LYS A 79 -9.62 -3.27 3.82
N MET A 80 -9.55 -2.20 3.03
CA MET A 80 -8.29 -1.76 2.44
C MET A 80 -7.26 -1.37 3.50
N ILE A 81 -7.66 -0.57 4.49
CA ILE A 81 -6.79 -0.18 5.62
C ILE A 81 -6.28 -1.42 6.34
N LEU A 82 -7.15 -2.39 6.61
CA LEU A 82 -6.78 -3.64 7.29
C LEU A 82 -5.71 -4.41 6.51
N ILE A 83 -5.97 -4.68 5.23
CA ILE A 83 -5.06 -5.44 4.38
C ILE A 83 -3.71 -4.74 4.25
N LEU A 84 -3.71 -3.43 3.97
CA LEU A 84 -2.48 -2.66 3.82
C LEU A 84 -1.71 -2.52 5.14
N SER A 85 -2.40 -2.38 6.27
CA SER A 85 -1.75 -2.32 7.59
C SER A 85 -1.10 -3.64 7.95
N VAL A 86 -1.79 -4.77 7.73
CA VAL A 86 -1.24 -6.11 7.99
C VAL A 86 -0.04 -6.39 7.09
N GLY A 87 -0.15 -6.08 5.79
CA GLY A 87 0.97 -6.21 4.85
C GLY A 87 2.16 -5.36 5.26
N LEU A 88 1.93 -4.09 5.60
CA LEU A 88 2.98 -3.17 6.02
C LEU A 88 3.69 -3.66 7.29
N LEU A 89 2.93 -4.11 8.30
CA LEU A 89 3.49 -4.68 9.52
C LEU A 89 4.34 -5.92 9.23
N PHE A 90 3.86 -6.82 8.35
CA PHE A 90 4.64 -7.98 7.93
C PHE A 90 6.00 -7.56 7.35
N PHE A 91 6.03 -6.61 6.42
CA PHE A 91 7.29 -6.18 5.81
C PHE A 91 8.20 -5.42 6.78
N ILE A 92 7.66 -4.58 7.67
CA ILE A 92 8.45 -3.90 8.70
C ILE A 92 9.13 -4.90 9.65
N LEU A 93 8.46 -6.01 9.97
CA LEU A 93 8.99 -7.02 10.88
C LEU A 93 9.93 -8.03 10.22
N THR A 94 9.93 -8.10 8.88
CA THR A 94 10.63 -9.17 8.14
C THR A 94 11.80 -8.67 7.29
N LEU A 95 11.75 -7.44 6.76
CA LEU A 95 12.83 -6.82 5.97
C LEU A 95 13.89 -6.19 6.88
#